data_AF-A0A8H5LWW5-F1
#
_entry.id   AF-A0A8H5LWW5-F1
#
_cell.length_a   1.000
_cell.length_b   1.000
_cell.length_c   1.000
_cell.angle_alpha   90.00
_cell.angle_beta   90.00
_cell.angle_gamma   90.00
#
_symmetry.space_group_name_H-M   'P 1'
#
loop_
_entity.id
_entity.type
_entity.pdbx_description
1 polymer ?
#
loop_
_entity_poly.entity_id
_entity_poly.type
_entity_poly.pdbx_seq_one_letter_code
_entity_poly.pdbx_strand_id
1 'polypeptide(L)'
;MTIIQSESFIFDPRPFIPLVTTVKRYWGPSTTLNDDNPTALTLIFAHGTGFHKEHWEPSIEDLYDIVEQQSNPASRLRIREVWSIDAPNHGDAAVLNEGVLQWSYEPIFRWDDYGRMIHAFLAGLGKGVNADFRGHNLVGIGHSMGAISMLLSLNYFPSLTFQSIILIEPMTMSQSNSVGPSNFLAEGAAKRRDTWASKEEAYKSFKSRKAWAGWDDRVLRIYVECGLRELPTGEYPDKEQKGVTLKCTRRQETASYRDTHGFSIIYRDFATYCKRVPIHSDTNDPSPTHPNSPSQVKQDVNDNAVGGVHNFASFSRVEGAGHLAPQTHPRGVAERIYEALTMTGHNRTRTPIQKGQVTAKL
;
A
#
# COMPACT_ATOMS: atom_id res chain seq x y z
N MET A 1 21.67 -0.85 -10.82
CA MET A 1 20.26 -0.55 -11.10
C MET A 1 19.75 -1.65 -11.99
N THR A 2 19.13 -2.63 -11.38
CA THR A 2 18.50 -3.73 -12.09
C THR A 2 17.29 -3.21 -12.85
N ILE A 3 17.25 -3.49 -14.16
CA ILE A 3 16.15 -3.06 -15.02
C ILE A 3 14.99 -4.02 -14.79
N ILE A 4 13.95 -3.56 -14.09
CA ILE A 4 12.70 -4.32 -13.94
C ILE A 4 11.85 -4.16 -15.20
N GLN A 5 11.28 -5.27 -15.67
CA GLN A 5 10.26 -5.24 -16.72
C GLN A 5 8.91 -4.94 -16.08
N SER A 6 8.01 -4.28 -16.81
CA SER A 6 6.67 -3.98 -16.29
C SER A 6 5.58 -3.89 -17.34
N GLU A 7 4.35 -4.13 -16.92
CA GLU A 7 3.14 -4.00 -17.75
C GLU A 7 1.97 -3.49 -16.90
N SER A 8 1.18 -2.57 -17.45
CA SER A 8 0.03 -1.96 -16.77
C SER A 8 -1.28 -2.49 -17.33
N PHE A 9 -2.26 -2.68 -16.45
CA PHE A 9 -3.57 -3.21 -16.80
C PHE A 9 -4.69 -2.40 -16.16
N ILE A 10 -5.89 -2.50 -16.75
CA ILE A 10 -7.13 -2.05 -16.14
C ILE A 10 -7.86 -3.29 -15.63
N PHE A 11 -8.18 -3.31 -14.34
CA PHE A 11 -9.01 -4.34 -13.74
C PHE A 11 -10.44 -3.81 -13.54
N ASP A 12 -11.41 -4.54 -14.07
CA ASP A 12 -12.82 -4.16 -14.07
C ASP A 12 -13.68 -5.22 -13.35
N PRO A 13 -14.05 -4.97 -12.08
CA PRO A 13 -14.93 -5.85 -11.29
C PRO A 13 -16.44 -5.57 -11.47
N ARG A 14 -16.84 -4.71 -12.43
CA ARG A 14 -18.25 -4.40 -12.65
C ARG A 14 -19.03 -5.64 -13.15
N PRO A 15 -20.32 -5.78 -12.82
CA PRO A 15 -21.18 -4.76 -12.18
C PRO A 15 -21.18 -4.77 -10.64
N PHE A 16 -20.44 -5.67 -10.00
CA PHE A 16 -20.56 -5.87 -8.54
C PHE A 16 -19.87 -4.79 -7.70
N ILE A 17 -18.79 -4.19 -8.22
CA ILE A 17 -18.15 -3.02 -7.65
C ILE A 17 -18.25 -1.90 -8.70
N PRO A 18 -18.74 -0.70 -8.37
CA PRO A 18 -19.04 0.35 -9.37
C PRO A 18 -17.79 1.09 -9.88
N LEU A 19 -16.63 0.79 -9.31
CA LEU A 19 -15.34 1.41 -9.64
C LEU A 19 -14.45 0.40 -10.35
N VAL A 20 -13.57 0.89 -11.22
CA VAL A 20 -12.45 0.10 -11.77
C VAL A 20 -11.15 0.45 -11.05
N THR A 21 -10.10 -0.34 -11.25
CA THR A 21 -8.75 0.06 -10.84
C THR A 21 -7.73 -0.18 -11.96
N THR A 22 -6.53 0.36 -11.78
CA THR A 22 -5.36 0.01 -12.58
C THR A 22 -4.34 -0.68 -11.70
N VAL A 23 -3.64 -1.65 -12.29
CA VAL A 23 -2.59 -2.42 -11.64
C VAL A 23 -1.36 -2.43 -12.53
N LYS A 24 -0.18 -2.53 -11.94
CA LYS A 24 1.08 -2.65 -12.67
C LYS A 24 1.85 -3.86 -12.17
N ARG A 25 2.19 -4.75 -13.10
CA ARG A 25 3.00 -5.95 -12.88
C ARG A 25 4.46 -5.60 -13.11
N TYR A 26 5.36 -6.14 -12.29
CA TYR A 26 6.81 -6.07 -12.46
C TYR A 26 7.44 -7.44 -12.30
N TRP A 27 8.52 -7.69 -13.03
CA TRP A 27 9.32 -8.90 -12.90
C TRP A 27 10.79 -8.65 -13.24
N GLY A 28 11.69 -9.44 -12.66
CA GLY A 28 13.12 -9.33 -12.88
C GLY A 28 13.55 -9.93 -14.22
N PRO A 29 14.72 -9.53 -14.77
CA PRO A 29 15.25 -10.08 -16.03
C PRO A 29 15.46 -11.60 -16.02
N SER A 30 15.73 -12.16 -14.84
CA SER A 30 15.99 -13.59 -14.63
C SER A 30 14.74 -14.40 -14.30
N THR A 31 13.58 -13.75 -14.18
CA THR A 31 12.31 -14.40 -13.83
C THR A 31 11.58 -14.79 -15.11
N THR A 32 11.28 -16.08 -15.29
CA THR A 32 10.35 -16.49 -16.34
C THR A 32 8.93 -16.20 -15.86
N LEU A 33 8.09 -15.60 -16.72
CA LEU A 33 6.69 -15.28 -16.40
C LEU A 33 5.86 -16.51 -15.94
N ASN A 34 6.35 -17.71 -16.25
CA ASN A 34 5.80 -19.01 -15.86
C ASN A 34 6.72 -19.75 -14.87
N ASP A 35 7.40 -19.05 -13.97
CA ASP A 35 8.20 -19.70 -12.92
C ASP A 35 7.27 -20.44 -11.95
N ASP A 36 6.94 -21.69 -12.24
CA ASP A 36 6.07 -22.55 -11.43
C ASP A 36 6.73 -23.02 -10.12
N ASN A 37 7.81 -22.38 -9.69
CA ASN A 37 8.45 -22.72 -8.44
C ASN A 37 7.48 -22.58 -7.27
N PRO A 38 7.25 -23.66 -6.50
CA PRO A 38 6.31 -23.64 -5.39
C PRO A 38 6.78 -22.79 -4.22
N THR A 39 8.04 -22.31 -4.23
CA THR A 39 8.57 -21.42 -3.19
C THR A 39 8.66 -19.96 -3.61
N ALA A 40 8.41 -19.64 -4.89
CA ALA A 40 8.47 -18.27 -5.38
C ALA A 40 7.30 -17.44 -4.86
N LEU A 41 7.59 -16.18 -4.53
CA LEU A 41 6.66 -15.24 -3.92
C LEU A 41 6.02 -14.33 -4.97
N THR A 42 4.74 -14.04 -4.81
CA THR A 42 4.06 -12.96 -5.52
C THR A 42 3.81 -11.82 -4.54
N LEU A 43 4.39 -10.65 -4.80
CA LEU A 43 4.33 -9.51 -3.90
C LEU A 43 3.24 -8.55 -4.34
N ILE A 44 2.34 -8.14 -3.43
CA ILE A 44 1.22 -7.24 -3.73
C ILE A 44 1.39 -5.93 -2.95
N PHE A 45 1.56 -4.81 -3.64
CA PHE A 45 1.81 -3.49 -3.06
C PHE A 45 0.57 -2.58 -3.11
N ALA A 46 0.22 -2.02 -1.95
CA ALA A 46 -0.85 -1.04 -1.79
C ALA A 46 -0.32 0.30 -1.25
N HIS A 47 -0.43 1.37 -2.04
CA HIS A 47 0.06 2.70 -1.70
C HIS A 47 -0.78 3.43 -0.63
N GLY A 48 -0.21 4.46 0.00
CA GLY A 48 -0.91 5.34 0.95
C GLY A 48 -1.73 6.47 0.28
N THR A 49 -2.51 7.20 1.08
CA THR A 49 -3.31 8.35 0.62
C THR A 49 -2.44 9.40 -0.06
N GLY A 50 -2.91 9.93 -1.19
CA GLY A 50 -2.23 10.95 -1.99
C GLY A 50 -1.14 10.42 -2.93
N PHE A 51 -0.89 9.10 -2.94
CA PHE A 51 0.11 8.45 -3.81
C PHE A 51 -0.55 7.59 -4.91
N HIS A 52 0.23 6.76 -5.60
CA HIS A 52 -0.22 5.90 -6.70
C HIS A 52 0.70 4.66 -6.84
N LYS A 53 0.32 3.70 -7.68
CA LYS A 53 0.96 2.38 -7.80
C LYS A 53 2.44 2.39 -8.21
N GLU A 54 2.89 3.34 -9.04
CA GLU A 54 4.29 3.46 -9.49
C GLU A 54 5.20 4.01 -8.38
N HIS A 55 4.63 4.57 -7.32
CA HIS A 55 5.40 5.16 -6.22
C HIS A 55 6.30 4.16 -5.48
N TRP A 56 6.03 2.86 -5.67
CA TRP A 56 6.82 1.76 -5.14
C TRP A 56 8.03 1.39 -6.00
N GLU A 57 8.13 1.87 -7.24
CA GLU A 57 9.18 1.45 -8.19
C GLU A 57 10.59 1.56 -7.60
N PRO A 58 11.00 2.66 -6.93
CA PRO A 58 12.34 2.73 -6.35
C PRO A 58 12.59 1.68 -5.26
N SER A 59 11.60 1.36 -4.43
CA SER A 59 11.70 0.28 -3.43
C SER A 59 11.71 -1.11 -4.07
N ILE A 60 10.98 -1.31 -5.17
CA ILE A 60 10.97 -2.58 -5.91
C ILE A 60 12.32 -2.81 -6.59
N GLU A 61 12.86 -1.79 -7.27
CA GLU A 61 14.21 -1.81 -7.88
C GLU A 61 15.27 -2.11 -6.82
N ASP A 62 15.25 -1.37 -5.70
CA ASP A 62 16.20 -1.57 -4.61
C ASP A 62 16.09 -2.98 -4.00
N LEU A 63 14.89 -3.57 -3.94
CA LEU A 63 14.66 -4.95 -3.48
C LEU A 63 15.27 -5.99 -4.43
N TYR A 64 15.08 -5.84 -5.74
CA TYR A 64 15.71 -6.72 -6.73
C TYR A 64 17.24 -6.62 -6.65
N ASP A 65 17.78 -5.40 -6.54
CA ASP A 65 19.22 -5.17 -6.33
C ASP A 65 19.74 -5.94 -5.09
N ILE A 66 19.01 -5.93 -3.96
CA ILE A 66 19.38 -6.66 -2.73
C ILE A 66 19.36 -8.19 -2.94
N VAL A 67 18.35 -8.70 -3.64
CA VAL A 67 18.18 -10.13 -3.90
C VAL A 67 19.28 -10.65 -4.83
N GLU A 68 19.65 -9.89 -5.85
CA GLU A 68 20.68 -10.27 -6.82
C GLU A 68 22.09 -10.26 -6.22
N GLN A 69 22.35 -9.40 -5.25
CA GLN A 69 23.63 -9.32 -4.51
C GLN A 69 23.88 -10.52 -3.57
N GLN A 70 22.89 -11.40 -3.37
CA GLN A 70 23.06 -12.58 -2.52
C GLN A 70 24.02 -13.60 -3.14
N SER A 71 25.11 -13.89 -2.42
CA SER A 71 26.23 -14.72 -2.88
C SER A 71 25.90 -16.20 -3.09
N ASN A 72 24.85 -16.72 -2.44
CA ASN A 72 24.44 -18.12 -2.55
C ASN A 72 23.13 -18.24 -3.37
N PRO A 73 23.19 -18.68 -4.64
CA PRO A 73 22.00 -18.86 -5.47
C PRO A 73 20.98 -19.85 -4.91
N ALA A 74 21.40 -20.83 -4.12
CA ALA A 74 20.52 -21.85 -3.57
C ALA A 74 19.63 -21.33 -2.44
N SER A 75 20.06 -20.29 -1.72
CA SER A 75 19.30 -19.62 -0.65
C SER A 75 18.71 -18.28 -1.08
N ARG A 76 18.86 -17.92 -2.36
CA ARG A 76 18.36 -16.64 -2.88
C ARG A 76 16.83 -16.62 -2.85
N LEU A 77 16.28 -15.50 -2.37
CA LEU A 77 14.85 -15.25 -2.38
C LEU A 77 14.33 -15.30 -3.84
N ARG A 78 13.24 -16.04 -4.06
CA ARG A 78 12.58 -16.14 -5.37
C ARG A 78 11.34 -15.26 -5.38
N ILE A 79 11.37 -14.23 -6.21
CA ILE A 79 10.22 -13.36 -6.48
C ILE A 79 9.72 -13.72 -7.87
N ARG A 80 8.52 -14.30 -7.94
CA ARG A 80 7.82 -14.64 -9.19
C ARG A 80 7.44 -13.38 -9.94
N GLU A 81 6.83 -12.44 -9.23
CA GLU A 81 6.33 -11.19 -9.78
C GLU A 81 5.91 -10.25 -8.64
N VAL A 82 5.80 -8.97 -8.99
CA VAL A 82 5.30 -7.91 -8.13
C VAL A 82 4.11 -7.26 -8.79
N TRP A 83 3.08 -6.94 -8.02
CA TRP A 83 1.93 -6.16 -8.46
C TRP A 83 1.77 -4.95 -7.57
N SER A 84 1.64 -3.76 -8.13
CA SER A 84 1.17 -2.59 -7.41
C SER A 84 -0.20 -2.14 -7.90
N ILE A 85 -1.06 -1.75 -6.98
CA ILE A 85 -2.49 -1.51 -7.23
C ILE A 85 -2.79 -0.03 -6.93
N ASP A 86 -3.52 0.64 -7.80
CA ASP A 86 -4.08 1.97 -7.47
C ASP A 86 -5.33 1.79 -6.58
N ALA A 87 -5.48 2.65 -5.58
CA ALA A 87 -6.79 2.85 -4.96
C ALA A 87 -7.75 3.41 -6.02
N PRO A 88 -9.03 3.01 -6.06
CA PRO A 88 -9.96 3.46 -7.10
C PRO A 88 -10.11 4.98 -7.27
N ASN A 89 -9.81 5.77 -6.23
CA ASN A 89 -9.81 7.23 -6.26
C ASN A 89 -8.41 7.87 -6.34
N HIS A 90 -7.38 7.09 -6.65
CA HIS A 90 -5.99 7.54 -6.84
C HIS A 90 -5.43 7.14 -8.20
N GLY A 91 -4.30 7.73 -8.57
CA GLY A 91 -3.54 7.36 -9.78
C GLY A 91 -4.39 7.34 -11.04
N ASP A 92 -4.13 6.38 -11.93
CA ASP A 92 -4.88 6.25 -13.19
C ASP A 92 -6.32 5.80 -12.94
N ALA A 93 -6.57 5.05 -11.86
CA ALA A 93 -7.90 4.61 -11.50
C ALA A 93 -8.85 5.78 -11.23
N ALA A 94 -8.37 6.84 -10.58
CA ALA A 94 -9.13 8.06 -10.33
C ALA A 94 -9.61 8.73 -11.62
N VAL A 95 -8.77 8.70 -12.66
CA VAL A 95 -9.09 9.27 -13.97
C VAL A 95 -10.20 8.47 -14.64
N LEU A 96 -10.10 7.14 -14.60
CA LEU A 96 -11.12 6.25 -15.17
C LEU A 96 -12.45 6.33 -14.42
N ASN A 97 -12.42 6.60 -13.11
CA ASN A 97 -13.58 6.69 -12.27
C ASN A 97 -14.12 8.13 -12.07
N GLU A 98 -13.57 9.14 -12.76
CA GLU A 98 -13.82 10.56 -12.50
C GLU A 98 -15.30 10.89 -12.28
N GLY A 99 -16.18 10.46 -13.20
CA GLY A 99 -17.61 10.72 -13.10
C GLY A 99 -18.29 10.02 -11.91
N VAL A 100 -17.93 8.77 -11.60
CA VAL A 100 -18.50 8.02 -10.47
C VAL A 100 -18.03 8.62 -9.14
N LEU A 101 -16.76 9.02 -9.07
CA LEU A 101 -16.16 9.61 -7.88
C LEU A 101 -16.81 10.95 -7.52
N GLN A 102 -17.03 11.81 -8.51
CA GLN A 102 -17.72 13.09 -8.33
C GLN A 102 -19.17 12.91 -7.91
N TRP A 103 -19.81 11.82 -8.33
CA TRP A 103 -21.23 11.60 -8.02
C TRP A 103 -21.48 11.12 -6.59
N SER A 104 -20.67 10.21 -6.04
CA SER A 104 -20.98 9.55 -4.76
C SER A 104 -19.84 9.39 -3.76
N TYR A 105 -18.60 9.75 -4.11
CA TYR A 105 -17.43 9.47 -3.27
C TYR A 105 -16.70 10.73 -2.75
N GLU A 106 -17.17 11.94 -3.06
CA GLU A 106 -16.56 13.17 -2.54
C GLU A 106 -16.73 13.42 -1.03
N PRO A 107 -17.86 13.06 -0.38
CA PRO A 107 -17.98 13.27 1.06
C PRO A 107 -16.97 12.43 1.85
N ILE A 108 -16.80 11.17 1.44
CA ILE A 108 -15.95 10.17 2.06
C ILE A 108 -15.61 9.08 1.03
N PHE A 109 -14.33 8.70 0.97
CA PHE A 109 -13.89 7.51 0.25
C PHE A 109 -13.37 6.52 1.30
N ARG A 110 -14.06 5.38 1.47
CA ARG A 110 -13.71 4.44 2.54
C ARG A 110 -12.45 3.69 2.16
N TRP A 111 -11.55 3.50 3.11
CA TRP A 111 -10.36 2.66 2.88
C TRP A 111 -10.76 1.20 2.64
N ASP A 112 -11.95 0.81 3.13
CA ASP A 112 -12.60 -0.45 2.83
C ASP A 112 -12.93 -0.64 1.33
N ASP A 113 -13.23 0.42 0.57
CA ASP A 113 -13.43 0.33 -0.88
C ASP A 113 -12.12 -0.04 -1.59
N TYR A 114 -10.98 0.43 -1.09
CA TYR A 114 -9.67 0.00 -1.58
C TYR A 114 -9.37 -1.44 -1.17
N GLY A 115 -9.66 -1.83 0.07
CA GLY A 115 -9.53 -3.22 0.53
C GLY A 115 -10.39 -4.21 -0.29
N ARG A 116 -11.62 -3.81 -0.64
CA ARG A 116 -12.52 -4.56 -1.52
C ARG A 116 -11.97 -4.69 -2.93
N MET A 117 -11.35 -3.64 -3.47
CA MET A 117 -10.74 -3.67 -4.79
C MET A 117 -9.51 -4.61 -4.82
N ILE A 118 -8.65 -4.53 -3.80
CA ILE A 118 -7.53 -5.47 -3.62
C ILE A 118 -8.06 -6.91 -3.56
N HIS A 119 -9.12 -7.13 -2.77
CA HIS A 119 -9.77 -8.44 -2.68
C HIS A 119 -10.28 -8.94 -4.03
N ALA A 120 -11.08 -8.14 -4.72
CA ALA A 120 -11.67 -8.53 -6.00
C ALA A 120 -10.60 -8.86 -7.04
N PHE A 121 -9.52 -8.08 -7.08
CA PHE A 121 -8.39 -8.33 -7.97
C PHE A 121 -7.72 -9.68 -7.68
N LEU A 122 -7.34 -9.92 -6.42
CA LEU A 122 -6.63 -11.15 -6.03
C LEU A 122 -7.52 -12.40 -6.07
N ALA A 123 -8.82 -12.24 -5.89
CA ALA A 123 -9.80 -13.33 -6.00
C ALA A 123 -10.24 -13.60 -7.45
N GLY A 124 -9.74 -12.85 -8.44
CA GLY A 124 -10.11 -13.01 -9.85
C GLY A 124 -11.57 -12.64 -10.15
N LEU A 125 -12.16 -11.74 -9.36
CA LEU A 125 -13.57 -11.33 -9.46
C LEU A 125 -13.74 -10.13 -10.41
N GLY A 126 -13.20 -10.24 -11.62
CA GLY A 126 -13.29 -9.20 -12.64
C GLY A 126 -12.62 -9.59 -13.95
N LYS A 127 -12.43 -8.60 -14.83
CA LYS A 127 -11.84 -8.78 -16.17
C LYS A 127 -10.74 -7.75 -16.44
N GLY A 128 -10.01 -7.94 -17.54
CA GLY A 128 -8.97 -7.00 -18.02
C GLY A 128 -7.55 -7.33 -17.56
N VAL A 129 -7.40 -8.28 -16.62
CA VAL A 129 -6.10 -8.83 -16.21
C VAL A 129 -6.15 -10.34 -16.31
N ASN A 130 -5.23 -10.94 -17.06
CA ASN A 130 -5.11 -12.40 -17.18
C ASN A 130 -4.06 -12.92 -16.18
N ALA A 131 -4.38 -12.82 -14.89
CA ALA A 131 -3.56 -13.33 -13.80
C ALA A 131 -4.41 -14.25 -12.91
N ASP A 132 -3.89 -15.43 -12.59
CA ASP A 132 -4.50 -16.36 -11.64
C ASP A 132 -3.60 -16.49 -10.43
N PHE A 133 -4.06 -15.97 -9.29
CA PHE A 133 -3.30 -15.99 -8.04
C PHE A 133 -3.51 -17.29 -7.24
N ARG A 134 -4.35 -18.21 -7.71
CA ARG A 134 -4.60 -19.49 -7.02
C ARG A 134 -3.31 -20.31 -6.97
N GLY A 135 -2.90 -20.70 -5.76
CA GLY A 135 -1.67 -21.46 -5.53
C GLY A 135 -0.39 -20.61 -5.48
N HIS A 136 -0.47 -19.29 -5.67
CA HIS A 136 0.67 -18.40 -5.47
C HIS A 136 0.94 -18.19 -3.97
N ASN A 137 2.21 -18.03 -3.61
CA ASN A 137 2.59 -17.58 -2.27
C ASN A 137 2.48 -16.05 -2.21
N LEU A 138 1.31 -15.55 -1.84
CA LEU A 138 1.06 -14.11 -1.77
C LEU A 138 1.71 -13.49 -0.53
N VAL A 139 2.41 -12.38 -0.71
CA VAL A 139 2.81 -11.50 0.39
C VAL A 139 2.25 -10.11 0.12
N GLY A 140 1.50 -9.56 1.08
CA GLY A 140 0.95 -8.21 1.00
C GLY A 140 1.93 -7.19 1.58
N ILE A 141 2.14 -6.07 0.89
CA ILE A 141 2.93 -4.94 1.36
C ILE A 141 2.04 -3.71 1.26
N GLY A 142 1.86 -2.99 2.36
CA GLY A 142 1.02 -1.79 2.36
C GLY A 142 1.65 -0.63 3.13
N HIS A 143 1.40 0.59 2.67
CA HIS A 143 1.80 1.82 3.36
C HIS A 143 0.60 2.63 3.82
N SER A 144 0.59 3.12 5.07
CA SER A 144 -0.44 4.05 5.56
C SER A 144 -1.86 3.51 5.31
N MET A 145 -2.70 4.20 4.54
CA MET A 145 -4.02 3.73 4.08
C MET A 145 -3.95 2.36 3.37
N GLY A 146 -2.93 2.12 2.55
CA GLY A 146 -2.73 0.85 1.84
C GLY A 146 -2.43 -0.31 2.77
N ALA A 147 -1.73 -0.10 3.89
CA ALA A 147 -1.54 -1.11 4.94
C ALA A 147 -2.88 -1.52 5.56
N ILE A 148 -3.72 -0.55 5.89
CA ILE A 148 -5.05 -0.80 6.44
C ILE A 148 -5.96 -1.48 5.42
N SER A 149 -5.95 -1.03 4.17
CA SER A 149 -6.74 -1.60 3.07
C SER A 149 -6.33 -3.03 2.77
N MET A 150 -5.03 -3.34 2.84
CA MET A 150 -4.51 -4.71 2.70
C MET A 150 -5.06 -5.64 3.79
N LEU A 151 -5.10 -5.19 5.05
CA LEU A 151 -5.72 -5.96 6.14
C LEU A 151 -7.23 -6.13 5.93
N LEU A 152 -7.94 -5.05 5.57
CA LEU A 152 -9.38 -5.09 5.31
C LEU A 152 -9.76 -6.02 4.15
N SER A 153 -8.86 -6.20 3.17
CA SER A 153 -9.07 -7.15 2.06
C SER A 153 -9.29 -8.60 2.53
N LEU A 154 -8.84 -8.95 3.74
CA LEU A 154 -9.02 -10.27 4.33
C LEU A 154 -10.47 -10.52 4.80
N ASN A 155 -11.32 -9.50 4.88
CA ASN A 155 -12.67 -9.63 5.44
C ASN A 155 -13.72 -10.12 4.44
N TYR A 156 -13.32 -10.32 3.19
CA TYR A 156 -14.20 -10.67 2.10
C TYR A 156 -14.12 -12.16 1.75
N PHE A 157 -15.15 -12.64 1.05
CA PHE A 157 -15.22 -14.00 0.53
C PHE A 157 -15.16 -14.02 -1.00
N PRO A 158 -14.45 -15.00 -1.62
CA PRO A 158 -13.69 -16.07 -0.98
C PRO A 158 -12.47 -15.53 -0.21
N SER A 159 -12.09 -16.19 0.88
CA SER A 159 -10.98 -15.70 1.72
C SER A 159 -9.65 -15.76 0.97
N LEU A 160 -8.89 -14.67 1.02
CA LEU A 160 -7.52 -14.63 0.51
C LEU A 160 -6.57 -15.33 1.49
N THR A 161 -5.57 -16.02 0.94
CA THR A 161 -4.50 -16.63 1.73
C THR A 161 -3.18 -15.92 1.42
N PHE A 162 -2.67 -15.17 2.39
CA PHE A 162 -1.34 -14.58 2.34
C PHE A 162 -0.38 -15.41 3.19
N GLN A 163 0.84 -15.60 2.72
CA GLN A 163 1.94 -16.17 3.52
C GLN A 163 2.31 -15.22 4.67
N SER A 164 2.34 -13.92 4.39
CA SER A 164 2.52 -12.87 5.38
C SER A 164 2.05 -11.51 4.84
N ILE A 165 1.92 -10.53 5.72
CA ILE A 165 1.67 -9.13 5.35
C ILE A 165 2.73 -8.24 6.02
N ILE A 166 3.29 -7.31 5.26
CA ILE A 166 4.30 -6.33 5.70
C ILE A 166 3.64 -4.95 5.71
N LEU A 167 3.57 -4.34 6.88
CA LEU A 167 2.93 -3.04 7.10
C LEU A 167 4.01 -1.97 7.26
N ILE A 168 4.07 -1.03 6.33
CA ILE A 168 4.98 0.12 6.40
C ILE A 168 4.20 1.31 6.93
N GLU A 169 4.52 1.79 8.13
CA GLU A 169 3.84 2.92 8.77
C GLU A 169 2.30 2.79 8.72
N PRO A 170 1.70 1.70 9.25
CA PRO A 170 0.25 1.49 9.21
C PRO A 170 -0.49 2.61 9.95
N MET A 171 -1.49 3.20 9.29
CA MET A 171 -2.27 4.30 9.85
C MET A 171 -3.48 3.77 10.61
N THR A 172 -3.29 3.32 11.85
CA THR A 172 -4.38 2.89 12.73
C THR A 172 -4.37 3.63 14.06
N MET A 173 -5.54 3.85 14.67
CA MET A 173 -5.69 4.50 15.98
C MET A 173 -7.14 4.36 16.49
N SER A 174 -7.32 4.58 17.79
CA SER A 174 -8.64 4.67 18.40
C SER A 174 -9.46 5.82 17.82
N GLN A 175 -10.79 5.71 17.88
CA GLN A 175 -11.69 6.73 17.34
C GLN A 175 -11.53 8.10 18.03
N SER A 176 -11.21 8.11 19.33
CA SER A 176 -10.94 9.36 20.07
C SER A 176 -9.66 10.04 19.59
N ASN A 177 -8.62 9.25 19.30
CA ASN A 177 -7.32 9.76 18.86
C ASN A 177 -7.35 10.25 17.39
N SER A 178 -8.36 9.85 16.61
CA SER A 178 -8.39 10.14 15.18
C SER A 178 -8.99 11.47 14.78
N VAL A 179 -9.90 12.05 15.58
CA VAL A 179 -10.68 13.23 15.17
C VAL A 179 -9.79 14.40 14.79
N GLY A 180 -8.83 14.76 15.64
CA GLY A 180 -7.91 15.88 15.40
C GLY A 180 -7.05 15.68 14.15
N PRO A 181 -6.24 14.60 14.07
CA PRO A 181 -5.40 14.32 12.91
C PRO A 181 -6.17 14.21 11.59
N SER A 182 -7.33 13.54 11.58
CA SER A 182 -8.14 13.36 10.38
C SER A 182 -8.65 14.70 9.85
N ASN A 183 -9.16 15.57 10.73
CA ASN A 183 -9.60 16.92 10.36
C ASN A 183 -8.43 17.77 9.83
N PHE A 184 -7.28 17.74 10.51
CA PHE A 184 -6.09 18.48 10.09
C PHE A 184 -5.61 18.07 8.69
N LEU A 185 -5.52 16.76 8.43
CA LEU A 185 -5.11 16.22 7.13
C LEU A 185 -6.12 16.53 6.03
N ALA A 186 -7.42 16.36 6.32
CA ALA A 186 -8.50 16.65 5.39
C ALA A 186 -8.53 18.14 4.98
N GLU A 187 -8.37 19.06 5.95
CA GLU A 187 -8.27 20.49 5.70
C GLU A 187 -7.01 20.85 4.90
N GLY A 188 -5.87 20.25 5.23
CA GLY A 188 -4.61 20.45 4.53
C GLY A 188 -4.68 20.00 3.07
N ALA A 189 -5.33 18.88 2.79
CA ALA A 189 -5.58 18.39 1.43
C ALA A 189 -6.50 19.34 0.65
N ALA A 190 -7.61 19.79 1.26
CA ALA A 190 -8.59 20.66 0.61
C ALA A 190 -7.99 22.01 0.17
N LYS A 191 -7.05 22.55 0.96
CA LYS A 191 -6.42 23.86 0.71
C LYS A 191 -5.15 23.77 -0.16
N ARG A 192 -4.73 22.57 -0.58
CA ARG A 192 -3.46 22.40 -1.29
C ARG A 192 -3.51 23.07 -2.67
N ARG A 193 -2.36 23.50 -3.18
CA ARG A 193 -2.18 23.77 -4.60
C ARG A 193 -2.18 22.45 -5.36
N ASP A 194 -2.97 22.35 -6.42
CA ASP A 194 -3.06 21.14 -7.25
C ASP A 194 -3.02 21.41 -8.76
N THR A 195 -2.73 22.65 -9.20
CA THR A 195 -2.55 22.95 -10.62
C THR A 195 -1.21 23.64 -10.90
N TRP A 196 -0.59 23.28 -12.02
CA TRP A 196 0.70 23.76 -12.50
C TRP A 196 0.69 24.00 -14.02
N ALA A 197 1.62 24.83 -14.51
CA ALA A 197 1.73 25.10 -15.94
C ALA A 197 2.28 23.90 -16.73
N SER A 198 3.09 23.07 -16.08
CA SER A 198 3.66 21.84 -16.65
C SER A 198 4.11 20.90 -15.53
N LYS A 199 4.39 19.64 -15.89
CA LYS A 199 5.05 18.67 -14.98
C LYS A 199 6.37 19.20 -14.44
N GLU A 200 7.18 19.84 -15.29
CA GLU A 200 8.47 20.42 -14.89
C GLU A 200 8.32 21.54 -13.85
N GLU A 201 7.30 22.40 -13.99
CA GLU A 201 7.00 23.42 -12.98
C GLU A 201 6.48 22.80 -11.68
N ALA A 202 5.66 21.76 -11.76
CA ALA A 202 5.21 20.99 -10.60
C ALA A 202 6.40 20.39 -9.83
N TYR A 203 7.34 19.75 -10.53
CA TYR A 203 8.56 19.20 -9.94
C TYR A 203 9.37 20.24 -9.17
N LYS A 204 9.66 21.39 -9.78
CA LYS A 204 10.36 22.50 -9.13
C LYS A 204 9.57 23.06 -7.94
N SER A 205 8.25 23.17 -8.08
CA SER A 205 7.37 23.62 -7.00
C SER A 205 7.35 22.65 -5.82
N PHE A 206 7.41 21.34 -6.04
CA PHE A 206 7.50 20.37 -4.95
C PHE A 206 8.88 20.38 -4.31
N LYS A 207 9.96 20.29 -5.10
CA LYS A 207 11.34 20.21 -4.59
C LYS A 207 11.73 21.42 -3.72
N SER A 208 11.21 22.60 -4.03
CA SER A 208 11.47 23.83 -3.26
C SER A 208 10.77 23.88 -1.89
N ARG A 209 9.80 23.00 -1.63
CA ARG A 209 9.01 23.00 -0.39
C ARG A 209 9.55 21.98 0.60
N LYS A 210 9.71 22.38 1.87
CA LYS A 210 10.24 21.52 2.95
C LYS A 210 9.55 20.14 3.06
N ALA A 211 8.25 20.06 2.80
CA ALA A 211 7.48 18.81 2.88
C ALA A 211 7.89 17.74 1.84
N TRP A 212 8.51 18.14 0.72
CA TRP A 212 9.00 17.22 -0.33
C TRP A 212 10.53 17.28 -0.52
N ALA A 213 11.21 18.26 0.11
CA ALA A 213 12.66 18.42 -0.04
C ALA A 213 13.46 17.19 0.41
N GLY A 214 12.95 16.44 1.40
CA GLY A 214 13.57 15.21 1.89
C GLY A 214 13.19 13.93 1.13
N TRP A 215 12.40 14.02 0.06
CA TRP A 215 12.07 12.84 -0.75
C TRP A 215 13.25 12.41 -1.61
N ASP A 216 13.38 11.10 -1.81
CA ASP A 216 14.27 10.53 -2.83
C ASP A 216 13.88 11.10 -4.20
N ASP A 217 14.89 11.52 -4.96
CA ASP A 217 14.70 12.19 -6.25
C ASP A 217 13.96 11.32 -7.26
N ARG A 218 14.22 10.00 -7.24
CA ARG A 218 13.54 9.00 -8.10
C ARG A 218 12.05 9.00 -7.81
N VAL A 219 11.68 8.96 -6.53
CA VAL A 219 10.28 8.93 -6.10
C VAL A 219 9.56 10.23 -6.47
N LEU A 220 10.19 11.40 -6.26
CA LEU A 220 9.56 12.68 -6.59
C LEU A 220 9.35 12.84 -8.10
N ARG A 221 10.28 12.37 -8.94
CA ARG A 221 10.10 12.38 -10.40
C ARG A 221 8.93 11.51 -10.83
N ILE A 222 8.83 10.30 -10.28
CA ILE A 222 7.71 9.38 -10.53
C ILE A 222 6.39 10.00 -10.08
N TYR A 223 6.37 10.67 -8.92
CA TYR A 223 5.18 11.36 -8.43
C TYR A 223 4.64 12.41 -9.41
N VAL A 224 5.54 13.20 -9.99
CA VAL A 224 5.18 14.22 -10.99
C VAL A 224 4.79 13.59 -12.33
N GLU A 225 5.52 12.56 -12.76
CA GLU A 225 5.31 11.95 -14.08
C GLU A 225 4.01 11.14 -14.13
N CYS A 226 3.78 10.32 -13.11
CA CYS A 226 2.66 9.39 -13.07
C CYS A 226 1.47 9.94 -12.27
N GLY A 227 1.69 10.83 -11.31
CA GLY A 227 0.63 11.37 -10.45
C GLY A 227 -0.12 12.59 -11.02
N LEU A 228 0.33 13.15 -12.14
CA LEU A 228 -0.29 14.32 -12.78
C LEU A 228 -0.97 13.96 -14.10
N ARG A 229 -2.06 14.67 -14.43
CA ARG A 229 -2.78 14.61 -15.72
C ARG A 229 -2.96 15.99 -16.33
N GLU A 230 -3.21 16.04 -17.63
CA GLU A 230 -3.47 17.27 -18.35
C GLU A 230 -4.83 17.88 -17.96
N LEU A 231 -4.92 19.21 -18.01
CA LEU A 231 -6.16 19.98 -17.95
C LEU A 231 -6.71 20.23 -19.37
N PRO A 232 -8.04 20.40 -19.55
CA PRO A 232 -9.08 20.41 -18.52
C PRO A 232 -9.45 19.00 -18.01
N THR A 233 -10.15 18.95 -16.90
CA THR A 233 -10.65 17.72 -16.27
C THR A 233 -12.09 17.91 -15.82
N GLY A 234 -12.81 16.86 -15.44
CA GLY A 234 -14.16 17.01 -14.88
C GLY A 234 -14.20 17.89 -13.63
N GLU A 235 -13.11 17.98 -12.87
CA GLU A 235 -12.96 18.88 -11.70
C GLU A 235 -12.75 20.35 -12.11
N TYR A 236 -12.18 20.57 -13.29
CA TYR A 236 -11.77 21.87 -13.79
C TYR A 236 -12.23 22.07 -15.24
N PRO A 237 -13.55 22.12 -15.49
CA PRO A 237 -14.09 22.22 -16.85
C PRO A 237 -13.76 23.58 -17.51
N ASP A 238 -13.66 24.65 -16.71
CA ASP A 238 -13.47 26.02 -17.21
C ASP A 238 -11.99 26.41 -17.40
N LYS A 239 -11.05 25.48 -17.18
CA LYS A 239 -9.61 25.72 -17.40
C LYS A 239 -9.29 25.60 -18.89
N GLU A 240 -9.45 26.70 -19.62
CA GLU A 240 -9.07 26.80 -21.05
C GLU A 240 -7.54 26.77 -21.28
N GLN A 241 -6.74 27.10 -20.26
CA GLN A 241 -5.28 27.11 -20.35
C GLN A 241 -4.69 25.71 -20.19
N LYS A 242 -3.76 25.36 -21.08
CA LYS A 242 -2.95 24.13 -20.98
C LYS A 242 -2.17 24.12 -19.66
N GLY A 243 -2.19 22.98 -18.97
CA GLY A 243 -1.50 22.78 -17.70
C GLY A 243 -1.72 21.36 -17.18
N VAL A 244 -1.29 21.10 -15.96
CA VAL A 244 -1.45 19.80 -15.31
C VAL A 244 -2.06 19.93 -13.92
N THR A 245 -2.75 18.88 -13.50
CA THR A 245 -3.36 18.75 -12.18
C THR A 245 -3.11 17.35 -11.59
N LEU A 246 -3.37 17.17 -10.29
CA LEU A 246 -3.26 15.86 -9.64
C LEU A 246 -4.30 14.86 -10.19
N LYS A 247 -3.89 13.61 -10.39
CA LYS A 247 -4.83 12.51 -10.69
C LYS A 247 -5.68 12.15 -9.48
N CYS A 248 -5.07 12.04 -8.30
CA CYS A 248 -5.80 12.05 -7.03
C CYS A 248 -6.18 13.50 -6.73
N THR A 249 -7.43 13.88 -7.01
CA THR A 249 -7.90 15.25 -6.81
C THR A 249 -7.88 15.62 -5.32
N ARG A 250 -7.78 16.90 -5.00
CA ARG A 250 -7.87 17.37 -3.61
C ARG A 250 -9.14 16.88 -2.92
N ARG A 251 -10.26 16.83 -3.66
CA ARG A 251 -11.53 16.31 -3.14
C ARG A 251 -11.42 14.85 -2.74
N GLN A 252 -10.81 14.01 -3.58
CA GLN A 252 -10.67 12.58 -3.31
C GLN A 252 -9.63 12.28 -2.23
N GLU A 253 -8.55 13.05 -2.17
CA GLU A 253 -7.60 12.98 -1.06
C GLU A 253 -8.26 13.38 0.26
N THR A 254 -8.99 14.50 0.29
CA THR A 254 -9.79 14.93 1.44
C THR A 254 -10.83 13.88 1.83
N ALA A 255 -11.54 13.30 0.87
CA ALA A 255 -12.53 12.24 1.11
C ALA A 255 -11.90 11.01 1.78
N SER A 256 -10.67 10.68 1.41
CA SER A 256 -9.91 9.59 2.02
C SER A 256 -9.51 9.90 3.45
N TYR A 257 -9.11 11.15 3.77
CA TYR A 257 -8.80 11.56 5.15
C TYR A 257 -10.02 11.70 6.05
N ARG A 258 -11.22 11.85 5.47
CA ARG A 258 -12.49 11.88 6.22
C ARG A 258 -12.97 10.49 6.63
N ASP A 259 -12.42 9.41 6.06
CA ASP A 259 -12.80 8.07 6.50
C ASP A 259 -12.29 7.81 7.91
N THR A 260 -13.22 7.58 8.83
CA THR A 260 -12.91 7.21 10.21
C THR A 260 -13.12 5.73 10.49
N HIS A 261 -13.60 4.99 9.49
CA HIS A 261 -14.02 3.60 9.66
C HIS A 261 -12.86 2.61 9.50
N GLY A 262 -12.07 2.75 8.43
CA GLY A 262 -11.01 1.78 8.11
C GLY A 262 -10.01 1.60 9.25
N PHE A 263 -9.45 2.70 9.76
CA PHE A 263 -8.49 2.62 10.85
C PHE A 263 -9.10 2.20 12.18
N SER A 264 -10.36 2.56 12.49
CA SER A 264 -10.97 2.21 13.78
C SER A 264 -11.34 0.74 13.87
N ILE A 265 -11.75 0.12 12.76
CA ILE A 265 -11.93 -1.34 12.69
C ILE A 265 -10.61 -2.05 12.94
N ILE A 266 -9.53 -1.64 12.24
CA ILE A 266 -8.23 -2.29 12.44
C ILE A 266 -7.73 -2.07 13.86
N TYR A 267 -7.89 -0.88 14.45
CA TYR A 267 -7.51 -0.66 15.84
C TYR A 267 -8.24 -1.62 16.80
N ARG A 268 -9.56 -1.78 16.65
CA ARG A 268 -10.35 -2.68 17.50
C ARG A 268 -9.93 -4.15 17.37
N ASP A 269 -9.67 -4.58 16.13
CA ASP A 269 -9.52 -6.00 15.80
C ASP A 269 -8.07 -6.41 15.47
N PHE A 270 -7.07 -5.56 15.63
CA PHE A 270 -5.71 -5.80 15.14
C PHE A 270 -5.14 -7.14 15.63
N ALA A 271 -5.26 -7.43 16.92
CA ALA A 271 -4.84 -8.71 17.50
C ALA A 271 -5.47 -9.93 16.82
N THR A 272 -6.69 -9.81 16.27
CA THR A 272 -7.35 -10.86 15.48
C THR A 272 -6.68 -11.04 14.12
N TYR A 273 -6.26 -9.96 13.45
CA TYR A 273 -5.50 -10.06 12.20
C TYR A 273 -4.15 -10.73 12.41
N CYS A 274 -3.42 -10.39 13.48
CA CYS A 274 -2.14 -11.03 13.82
C CYS A 274 -2.27 -12.55 14.05
N LYS A 275 -3.46 -13.03 14.46
CA LYS A 275 -3.76 -14.47 14.60
C LYS A 275 -4.12 -15.14 13.28
N ARG A 276 -4.61 -14.38 12.30
CA ARG A 276 -5.07 -14.90 10.99
C ARG A 276 -3.93 -15.03 9.99
N VAL A 277 -2.95 -14.13 10.04
CA VAL A 277 -1.81 -14.08 9.11
C VAL A 277 -0.58 -13.54 9.84
N PRO A 278 0.63 -14.05 9.56
CA PRO A 278 1.87 -13.44 10.06
C PRO A 278 2.00 -11.98 9.58
N ILE A 279 2.08 -11.03 10.51
CA ILE A 279 2.21 -9.61 10.21
C ILE A 279 3.60 -9.13 10.62
N HIS A 280 4.34 -8.56 9.69
CA HIS A 280 5.57 -7.81 9.93
C HIS A 280 5.22 -6.32 9.94
N SER A 281 5.64 -5.57 10.95
CA SER A 281 5.32 -4.14 11.05
C SER A 281 6.58 -3.29 11.14
N ASP A 282 6.68 -2.31 10.24
CA ASP A 282 7.67 -1.25 10.29
C ASP A 282 7.03 0.05 10.77
N THR A 283 7.37 0.47 11.98
CA THR A 283 6.77 1.65 12.61
C THR A 283 7.85 2.60 13.13
N ASN A 284 8.10 3.69 12.40
CA ASN A 284 9.08 4.73 12.70
C ASN A 284 8.56 5.72 13.74
N ASP A 285 9.45 6.33 14.51
CA ASP A 285 9.07 7.30 15.55
C ASP A 285 9.75 8.65 15.28
N PRO A 286 8.99 9.71 14.94
CA PRO A 286 9.54 11.05 14.84
C PRO A 286 9.58 11.70 16.24
N SER A 287 10.50 11.26 17.10
CA SER A 287 10.88 11.88 18.40
C SER A 287 9.76 12.12 19.45
N PRO A 288 9.91 11.64 20.70
CA PRO A 288 8.88 11.71 21.73
C PRO A 288 8.91 13.05 22.50
N THR A 289 8.38 14.14 21.92
CA THR A 289 8.30 15.42 22.66
C THR A 289 6.98 16.17 22.46
N HIS A 290 5.84 15.53 22.71
CA HIS A 290 4.59 16.20 23.12
C HIS A 290 3.49 15.19 23.52
N PRO A 291 2.59 15.48 24.47
CA PRO A 291 1.32 14.75 24.61
C PRO A 291 0.51 14.84 23.30
N ASN A 292 -0.03 13.70 22.84
CA ASN A 292 -0.60 13.46 21.51
C ASN A 292 0.43 13.48 20.35
N SER A 293 1.71 13.24 20.61
CA SER A 293 2.68 13.06 19.53
C SER A 293 2.35 11.79 18.72
N PRO A 294 2.72 11.75 17.43
CA PRO A 294 2.62 10.54 16.61
C PRO A 294 3.22 9.29 17.29
N SER A 295 4.23 9.45 18.14
CA SER A 295 4.88 8.40 18.94
C SER A 295 3.91 7.73 19.93
N GLN A 296 3.11 8.52 20.66
CA GLN A 296 2.19 7.99 21.67
C GLN A 296 1.04 7.22 21.04
N VAL A 297 0.52 7.71 19.91
CA VAL A 297 -0.53 7.01 19.14
C VAL A 297 0.00 5.67 18.63
N LYS A 298 1.23 5.63 18.11
CA LYS A 298 1.87 4.39 17.67
C LYS A 298 2.12 3.42 18.81
N GLN A 299 2.50 3.91 19.98
CA GLN A 299 2.65 3.09 21.18
C GLN A 299 1.30 2.51 21.64
N ASP A 300 0.25 3.32 21.69
CA ASP A 300 -1.13 2.89 22.00
C ASP A 300 -1.60 1.77 21.07
N VAL A 301 -1.35 1.89 19.77
CA VAL A 301 -1.63 0.82 18.80
C VAL A 301 -0.88 -0.47 19.14
N ASN A 302 0.43 -0.37 19.36
CA ASN A 302 1.26 -1.54 19.61
C ASN A 302 0.86 -2.24 20.93
N ASP A 303 0.61 -1.46 21.98
CA ASP A 303 0.34 -2.01 23.31
C ASP A 303 -1.11 -2.49 23.43
N ASN A 304 -2.08 -1.72 22.92
CA ASN A 304 -3.51 -1.98 23.15
C ASN A 304 -4.22 -2.64 21.96
N ALA A 305 -4.05 -2.15 20.73
CA ALA A 305 -4.74 -2.73 19.57
C ALA A 305 -4.14 -4.10 19.19
N VAL A 306 -2.82 -4.20 19.21
CA VAL A 306 -2.07 -5.41 18.87
C VAL A 306 -1.91 -6.32 20.09
N GLY A 307 -1.92 -5.77 21.31
CA GLY A 307 -1.66 -6.51 22.54
C GLY A 307 -0.17 -6.75 22.83
N GLY A 308 0.69 -5.89 22.29
CA GLY A 308 2.15 -5.94 22.39
C GLY A 308 2.84 -6.34 21.09
N VAL A 309 4.00 -5.72 20.81
CA VAL A 309 4.78 -5.95 19.56
C VAL A 309 5.19 -7.41 19.34
N HIS A 310 5.21 -8.23 20.39
CA HIS A 310 5.50 -9.67 20.32
C HIS A 310 4.44 -10.48 19.56
N ASN A 311 3.25 -9.92 19.33
CA ASN A 311 2.21 -10.53 18.49
C ASN A 311 2.45 -10.33 16.99
N PHE A 312 3.40 -9.47 16.60
CA PHE A 312 3.89 -9.41 15.23
C PHE A 312 4.88 -10.55 14.94
N ALA A 313 4.93 -10.99 13.68
CA ALA A 313 5.95 -11.90 13.20
C ALA A 313 7.34 -11.24 13.21
N SER A 314 7.40 -9.93 12.95
CA SER A 314 8.54 -9.08 13.28
C SER A 314 8.08 -7.63 13.48
N PHE A 315 8.84 -6.88 14.26
CA PHE A 315 8.63 -5.44 14.46
C PHE A 315 9.95 -4.71 14.26
N SER A 316 9.98 -3.77 13.32
CA SER A 316 11.20 -3.09 12.87
C SER A 316 10.95 -1.62 12.53
N ARG A 317 12.01 -0.93 12.12
CA ARG A 317 12.01 0.50 11.76
C ARG A 317 12.94 0.72 10.56
N VAL A 318 12.61 1.71 9.75
CA VAL A 318 13.53 2.27 8.75
C VAL A 318 14.28 3.42 9.40
N GLU A 319 15.57 3.23 9.64
CA GLU A 319 16.41 4.23 10.31
C GLU A 319 16.37 5.57 9.58
N GLY A 320 16.22 6.67 10.33
CA GLY A 320 16.12 8.03 9.79
C GLY A 320 14.80 8.39 9.11
N ALA A 321 13.89 7.43 8.90
CA ALA A 321 12.61 7.69 8.26
C ALA A 321 11.51 8.10 9.26
N GLY A 322 10.48 8.76 8.74
CA GLY A 322 9.20 8.98 9.43
C GLY A 322 8.05 8.29 8.70
N HIS A 323 6.86 8.89 8.74
CA HIS A 323 5.64 8.38 8.08
C HIS A 323 5.80 8.15 6.58
N LEU A 324 6.62 8.97 5.93
CA LEU A 324 6.86 8.93 4.50
C LEU A 324 8.10 8.08 4.14
N ALA A 325 8.28 6.94 4.83
CA ALA A 325 9.43 6.06 4.59
C ALA A 325 9.57 5.63 3.11
N PRO A 326 8.49 5.22 2.40
CA PRO A 326 8.60 4.90 0.96
C PRO A 326 9.07 6.07 0.10
N GLN A 327 8.73 7.31 0.48
CA GLN A 327 9.09 8.52 -0.25
C GLN A 327 10.53 8.97 0.01
N THR A 328 11.00 8.80 1.23
CA THR A 328 12.25 9.41 1.73
C THR A 328 13.40 8.42 1.78
N HIS A 329 13.11 7.14 2.04
CA HIS A 329 14.09 6.08 2.24
C HIS A 329 13.67 4.79 1.50
N PRO A 330 13.44 4.83 0.18
CA PRO A 330 12.96 3.65 -0.58
C PRO A 330 13.88 2.43 -0.44
N ARG A 331 15.20 2.65 -0.35
CA ARG A 331 16.19 1.60 -0.09
C ARG A 331 16.00 0.95 1.28
N GLY A 332 15.83 1.76 2.32
CA GLY A 332 15.61 1.25 3.68
C GLY A 332 14.30 0.48 3.80
N VAL A 333 13.26 0.88 3.06
CA VAL A 333 12.02 0.10 2.93
C VAL A 333 12.27 -1.23 2.22
N ALA A 334 13.05 -1.24 1.14
CA ALA A 334 13.41 -2.48 0.44
C ALA A 334 14.17 -3.47 1.35
N GLU A 335 15.08 -2.96 2.19
CA GLU A 335 15.83 -3.76 3.17
C GLU A 335 14.90 -4.40 4.21
N ARG A 336 13.94 -3.65 4.76
CA ARG A 336 12.95 -4.21 5.70
C ARG A 336 12.05 -5.25 5.05
N ILE A 337 11.61 -5.02 3.81
CA ILE A 337 10.86 -6.01 3.05
C ILE A 337 11.69 -7.28 2.88
N TYR A 338 12.94 -7.18 2.45
CA TYR A 338 13.84 -8.31 2.28
C TYR A 338 14.04 -9.12 3.58
N GLU A 339 14.26 -8.44 4.71
CA GLU A 339 14.38 -9.07 6.03
C GLU A 339 13.11 -9.84 6.42
N ALA A 340 11.93 -9.23 6.30
CA ALA A 340 10.66 -9.89 6.59
C ALA A 340 10.44 -11.14 5.72
N LEU A 341 10.75 -11.05 4.42
CA LEU A 341 10.62 -12.16 3.47
C LEU A 341 11.57 -13.32 3.78
N THR A 342 12.78 -13.04 4.29
CA THR A 342 13.77 -14.08 4.63
C THR A 342 13.57 -14.70 6.00
N MET A 343 12.96 -13.99 6.96
CA MET A 343 12.56 -14.55 8.26
C MET A 343 11.50 -15.64 8.12
N THR A 344 10.50 -15.43 7.26
CA THR A 344 9.43 -16.41 7.05
C THR A 344 9.90 -17.69 6.34
N GLY A 345 11.02 -17.64 5.61
CA GLY A 345 11.64 -18.82 4.99
C GLY A 345 12.20 -19.85 5.98
N HIS A 346 12.65 -19.40 7.17
CA HIS A 346 13.31 -20.26 8.16
C HIS A 346 12.34 -21.06 9.05
N ASN A 347 11.08 -20.65 9.16
CA ASN A 347 10.06 -21.33 9.98
C ASN A 347 9.28 -22.44 9.24
N ARG A 348 9.71 -22.83 8.03
CA ARG A 348 9.05 -23.84 7.19
C ARG A 348 9.14 -25.29 7.72
N THR A 349 9.76 -25.54 8.87
CA THR A 349 9.92 -26.86 9.50
C THR A 349 8.94 -27.16 10.65
N ARG A 350 7.82 -26.43 10.79
CA ARG A 350 6.76 -26.87 11.71
C ARG A 350 6.00 -28.06 11.11
N THR A 351 6.37 -29.26 11.55
CA THR A 351 5.68 -30.53 11.33
C THR A 351 4.18 -30.40 11.61
N PRO A 352 3.28 -31.00 10.80
CA PRO A 352 1.85 -30.97 11.08
C PRO A 352 1.57 -31.61 12.44
N ILE A 353 0.84 -30.91 13.30
CA ILE A 353 0.29 -31.49 14.53
C ILE A 353 -0.65 -32.62 14.10
N GLN A 354 -0.29 -33.86 14.40
CA GLN A 354 -1.18 -35.01 14.25
C GLN A 354 -2.47 -34.74 15.02
N LYS A 355 -3.60 -34.75 14.31
CA LYS A 355 -4.93 -34.70 14.92
C LYS A 355 -5.14 -35.94 15.80
N GLY A 356 -4.96 -35.79 17.11
CA GLY A 356 -5.43 -36.75 18.09
C GLY A 356 -6.96 -36.80 18.08
N GLN A 357 -7.50 -38.02 17.96
CA GLN A 357 -8.93 -38.31 18.08
C GLN A 357 -9.47 -37.81 19.42
N VAL A 358 -10.42 -36.87 19.37
CA VAL A 358 -11.29 -36.59 20.52
C VAL A 358 -12.60 -37.33 20.26
N THR A 359 -12.73 -38.50 20.88
CA THR A 359 -14.03 -39.16 21.05
C THR A 359 -14.87 -38.35 22.03
N ALA A 360 -15.92 -37.71 21.53
CA ALA A 360 -17.00 -37.20 22.37
C ALA A 360 -17.87 -38.38 22.84
N LYS A 361 -18.03 -38.54 24.15
CA LYS A 361 -19.22 -39.18 24.72
C LYS A 361 -20.16 -38.07 25.18
N LEU A 362 -21.43 -38.31 24.86
CA LEU A 362 -22.62 -37.44 24.91
C LEU A 362 -22.71 -36.50 26.12
#